data_AF-A0A850AUI7-F1
#
_entry.id   AF-A0A850AUI7-F1
#
_cell.length_a   1.000
_cell.length_b   1.000
_cell.length_c   1.000
_cell.angle_alpha   90.00
_cell.angle_beta   90.00
_cell.angle_gamma   90.00
#
_symmetry.space_group_name_H-M   'P 1'
#
loop_
_entity.id
_entity.type
_entity.pdbx_description
1 polymer ?
#
loop_
_entity_poly.entity_id
_entity_poly.type
_entity_poly.pdbx_seq_one_letter_code
_entity_poly.pdbx_strand_id
1 'polypeptide(L)'
;MNKPRFSEETILSVAKTTLENARAHQASLADFGITTQLLDEFESNIQAAEALPDETANRIDLRGITREKESALDACFQWGRNLRTRLQLSFGNASPQANAFPSKQFNAAAGSESKMMPVMEILISLATQHQTELAAVGQTPEILAEGSALLDSLRQADQAQELKKDAKRSATQERYQKFQVIYDAVNRINRVGRLVFENDPVKRALFESKWPAAKAPANPGESTGQNLPQES
;
A
#
# COMPACT_ATOMS: atom_id res chain seq x y z
N MET A 1 12.61 -10.88 -1.64
CA MET A 1 12.94 -10.97 -0.20
C MET A 1 11.78 -11.64 0.50
N ASN A 2 12.03 -12.65 1.34
CA ASN A 2 10.95 -13.43 1.95
C ASN A 2 10.36 -12.68 3.16
N LYS A 3 9.04 -12.77 3.34
CA LYS A 3 8.36 -12.26 4.53
C LYS A 3 8.95 -12.92 5.79
N PRO A 4 9.13 -12.19 6.90
CA PRO A 4 9.58 -12.77 8.16
C PRO A 4 8.71 -13.95 8.58
N ARG A 5 9.35 -14.98 9.15
CA ARG A 5 8.68 -16.22 9.57
C ARG A 5 7.67 -16.01 10.71
N PHE A 6 7.89 -14.98 11.54
CA PHE A 6 7.10 -14.66 12.72
C PHE A 6 6.48 -13.27 12.62
N SER A 7 5.45 -12.98 13.43
CA SER A 7 4.88 -11.63 13.48
C SER A 7 5.91 -10.64 14.01
N GLU A 8 5.77 -9.38 13.63
CA GLU A 8 6.66 -8.28 14.05
C GLU A 8 6.68 -8.13 15.57
N GLU A 9 5.51 -8.18 16.20
CA GLU A 9 5.35 -8.17 17.66
C GLU A 9 6.12 -9.32 18.33
N THR A 10 6.04 -10.54 17.76
CA THR A 10 6.79 -11.69 18.27
C THR A 10 8.29 -11.45 18.16
N ILE A 11 8.76 -10.92 17.02
CA ILE A 11 10.18 -10.64 16.78
C ILE A 11 10.71 -9.62 17.78
N LEU A 12 10.00 -8.51 17.98
CA LEU A 12 10.41 -7.47 18.92
C LEU A 12 10.41 -7.96 20.36
N SER A 13 9.38 -8.71 20.78
CA SER A 13 9.28 -9.27 22.12
C SER A 13 10.44 -10.21 22.45
N VAL A 14 10.73 -11.16 21.54
CA VAL A 14 11.87 -12.07 21.69
C VAL A 14 13.20 -11.29 21.65
N ALA A 15 13.34 -10.32 20.75
CA ALA A 15 14.56 -9.52 20.62
C ALA A 15 14.88 -8.74 21.90
N LYS A 16 13.90 -8.07 22.50
CA LYS A 16 14.07 -7.33 23.76
C LYS A 16 14.47 -8.25 24.91
N THR A 17 13.81 -9.40 25.04
CA THR A 17 14.15 -10.40 26.06
C THR A 17 15.58 -10.93 25.87
N THR A 18 15.97 -11.24 24.63
CA THR A 18 17.34 -11.67 24.31
C THR A 18 18.38 -10.58 24.60
N LEU A 19 18.07 -9.31 24.29
CA LEU A 19 18.95 -8.17 24.59
C LEU A 19 19.15 -8.00 26.10
N GLU A 20 18.07 -8.07 26.89
CA GLU A 20 18.12 -7.98 28.36
C GLU A 20 19.00 -9.09 28.95
N ASN A 21 18.77 -10.34 28.57
CA ASN A 21 19.57 -11.49 29.02
C ASN A 21 21.04 -11.36 28.61
N ALA A 22 21.30 -10.89 27.38
CA ALA A 22 22.66 -10.70 26.89
C ALA A 22 23.41 -9.59 27.64
N ARG A 23 22.72 -8.49 27.97
CA ARG A 23 23.31 -7.40 28.79
C ARG A 23 23.60 -7.87 30.21
N ALA A 24 22.68 -8.60 30.84
CA ALA A 24 22.87 -9.15 32.19
C ALA A 24 24.07 -10.11 32.28
N HIS A 25 24.45 -10.73 31.18
CA HIS A 25 25.53 -11.73 31.09
C HIS A 25 26.68 -11.32 30.15
N GLN A 26 26.81 -10.02 29.85
CA GLN A 26 27.70 -9.52 28.80
C GLN A 26 29.16 -9.96 28.99
N ALA A 27 29.67 -9.91 30.23
CA ALA A 27 31.06 -10.29 30.52
C ALA A 27 31.38 -11.73 30.10
N SER A 28 30.47 -12.67 30.32
CA SER A 28 30.66 -14.09 29.94
C SER A 28 30.50 -14.33 28.43
N LEU A 29 29.73 -13.49 27.73
CA LEU A 29 29.49 -13.61 26.30
C LEU A 29 30.55 -12.89 25.45
N ALA A 30 31.31 -11.97 26.07
CA ALA A 30 32.31 -11.13 25.41
C ALA A 30 33.39 -11.94 24.70
N ASP A 31 33.86 -13.04 25.32
CA ASP A 31 34.89 -13.93 24.76
C ASP A 31 34.47 -14.57 23.43
N PHE A 32 33.17 -14.63 23.15
CA PHE A 32 32.58 -15.15 21.92
C PHE A 32 32.10 -14.04 20.97
N GLY A 33 32.55 -12.80 21.20
CA GLY A 33 32.29 -11.65 20.34
C GLY A 33 30.91 -11.01 20.53
N ILE A 34 30.22 -11.27 21.64
CA ILE A 34 29.02 -10.51 22.05
C ILE A 34 29.48 -9.33 22.91
N THR A 35 29.95 -8.29 22.24
CA THR A 35 30.49 -7.07 22.87
C THR A 35 29.39 -6.06 23.19
N THR A 36 29.67 -5.09 24.06
CA THR A 36 28.77 -3.95 24.33
C THR A 36 28.35 -3.25 23.04
N GLN A 37 29.30 -2.98 22.13
CA GLN A 37 29.03 -2.35 20.84
C GLN A 37 28.01 -3.14 20.01
N LEU A 38 28.12 -4.48 19.96
CA LEU A 38 27.17 -5.31 19.25
C LEU A 38 25.77 -5.23 19.87
N LEU A 39 25.68 -5.21 21.21
CA LEU A 39 24.41 -5.10 21.91
C LEU A 39 23.76 -3.72 21.73
N ASP A 40 24.55 -2.66 21.67
CA ASP A 40 24.08 -1.30 21.39
C ASP A 40 23.58 -1.16 19.95
N GLU A 41 24.29 -1.75 18.98
CA GLU A 41 23.82 -1.85 17.60
C GLU A 41 22.53 -2.66 17.50
N PHE A 42 22.42 -3.76 18.26
CA PHE A 42 21.22 -4.57 18.30
C PHE A 42 20.02 -3.80 18.89
N GLU A 43 20.23 -3.06 19.99
CA GLU A 43 19.22 -2.16 20.57
C GLU A 43 18.77 -1.08 19.58
N SER A 44 19.72 -0.44 18.90
CA SER A 44 19.44 0.56 17.87
C SER A 44 18.61 -0.01 16.72
N ASN A 45 18.91 -1.24 16.28
CA ASN A 45 18.11 -1.92 15.25
C ASN A 45 16.69 -2.23 15.73
N ILE A 46 16.49 -2.62 16.99
CA ILE A 46 15.16 -2.82 17.58
C ILE A 46 14.39 -1.49 17.56
N GLN A 47 14.98 -0.42 18.08
CA GLN A 47 14.35 0.92 18.13
C GLN A 47 14.00 1.44 16.72
N ALA A 48 14.91 1.26 15.76
CA ALA A 48 14.66 1.63 14.37
C ALA A 48 13.49 0.84 13.75
N ALA A 49 13.39 -0.46 14.04
CA ALA A 49 12.27 -1.28 13.56
C ALA A 49 10.93 -0.87 14.20
N GLU A 50 10.93 -0.50 15.48
CA GLU A 50 9.74 0.00 16.18
C GLU A 50 9.25 1.35 15.66
N ALA A 51 10.17 2.20 15.22
CA ALA A 51 9.85 3.50 14.64
C ALA A 51 9.27 3.43 13.22
N LEU A 52 9.36 2.27 12.54
CA LEU A 52 8.82 2.13 11.19
C LEU A 52 7.28 2.26 11.18
N PRO A 53 6.67 2.93 10.18
CA PRO A 53 5.22 3.16 10.14
C PRO A 53 4.42 1.86 10.00
N ASP A 54 3.49 1.61 10.93
CA ASP A 54 2.66 0.40 10.95
C ASP A 54 1.93 0.15 9.62
N GLU A 55 1.71 -1.12 9.29
CA GLU A 55 0.94 -1.55 8.12
C GLU A 55 -0.47 -0.96 8.13
N THR A 56 -1.07 -0.80 9.32
CA THR A 56 -2.39 -0.17 9.49
C THR A 56 -2.41 1.26 9.00
N ALA A 57 -1.42 2.07 9.39
CA ALA A 57 -1.31 3.47 8.98
C ALA A 57 -1.18 3.58 7.45
N ASN A 58 -0.27 2.79 6.86
CA ASN A 58 -0.09 2.73 5.41
C ASN A 58 -1.37 2.32 4.66
N ARG A 59 -2.17 1.41 5.22
CA ARG A 59 -3.44 0.98 4.65
C ARG A 59 -4.51 2.08 4.72
N ILE A 60 -4.57 2.82 5.83
CA ILE A 60 -5.48 3.96 5.98
C ILE A 60 -5.16 5.04 4.95
N ASP A 61 -3.89 5.42 4.83
CA ASP A 61 -3.44 6.42 3.86
C ASP A 61 -3.79 6.03 2.42
N LEU A 62 -3.46 4.79 2.03
CA LEU A 62 -3.73 4.30 0.67
C LEU A 62 -5.23 4.29 0.37
N ARG A 63 -6.07 3.99 1.38
CA ARG A 63 -7.52 4.06 1.24
C ARG A 63 -8.00 5.50 1.02
N GLY A 64 -7.42 6.47 1.72
CA GLY A 64 -7.70 7.89 1.53
C GLY A 64 -7.42 8.33 0.08
N ILE A 65 -6.19 8.10 -0.38
CA ILE A 65 -5.76 8.44 -1.74
C ILE A 65 -6.59 7.72 -2.82
N THR A 66 -6.99 6.48 -2.55
CA THR A 66 -7.86 5.73 -3.48
C THR A 66 -9.23 6.39 -3.63
N ARG A 67 -9.84 6.85 -2.53
CA ARG A 67 -11.12 7.57 -2.57
C ARG A 67 -10.99 8.91 -3.29
N GLU A 68 -9.88 9.62 -3.12
CA GLU A 68 -9.63 10.87 -3.84
C GLU A 68 -9.57 10.63 -5.36
N LYS A 69 -8.87 9.57 -5.79
CA LYS A 69 -8.82 9.15 -7.19
C LYS A 69 -10.20 8.77 -7.73
N GLU A 70 -10.97 7.98 -6.98
CA GLU A 70 -12.34 7.59 -7.34
C GLU A 70 -13.24 8.82 -7.47
N SER A 71 -13.14 9.77 -6.54
CA SER A 71 -13.89 11.03 -6.59
C SER A 71 -13.52 11.89 -7.82
N ALA A 72 -12.24 11.97 -8.17
CA ALA A 72 -11.78 12.71 -9.36
C ALA A 72 -12.28 12.04 -10.65
N LEU A 73 -12.26 10.70 -10.70
CA LEU A 73 -12.77 9.92 -11.83
C LEU A 73 -14.28 10.13 -12.02
N ASP A 74 -15.05 10.09 -10.94
CA ASP A 74 -16.49 10.34 -10.96
C ASP A 74 -16.81 11.76 -11.43
N ALA A 75 -16.04 12.77 -10.99
CA ALA A 75 -16.22 14.15 -11.42
C ALA A 75 -15.98 14.32 -12.93
N CYS A 76 -14.91 13.72 -13.47
CA CYS A 76 -14.67 13.66 -14.93
C CYS A 76 -15.84 12.99 -15.67
N PHE A 77 -16.37 11.89 -15.13
CA PHE A 77 -17.52 11.20 -15.72
C PHE A 77 -18.79 12.08 -15.71
N GLN A 78 -19.09 12.78 -14.61
CA GLN A 78 -20.26 13.66 -14.59
C GLN A 78 -20.09 14.84 -15.55
N TRP A 79 -18.90 15.44 -15.61
CA TRP A 79 -18.62 16.51 -16.56
C TRP A 79 -18.82 16.07 -18.01
N GLY A 80 -18.29 14.90 -18.39
CA GLY A 80 -18.46 14.35 -19.73
C GLY A 80 -19.91 14.01 -20.07
N ARG A 81 -20.70 13.52 -19.11
CA ARG A 81 -22.15 13.31 -19.29
C ARG A 81 -22.88 14.62 -19.56
N ASN A 82 -22.56 15.67 -18.81
CA ASN A 82 -23.16 16.99 -18.99
C ASN A 82 -22.82 17.58 -20.38
N LEU A 83 -21.56 17.44 -20.81
CA LEU A 83 -21.14 17.86 -22.15
C LEU A 83 -21.92 17.12 -23.25
N ARG A 84 -22.10 15.79 -23.12
CA ARG A 84 -22.89 15.01 -24.09
C ARG A 84 -24.30 15.57 -24.24
N THR A 85 -24.97 15.86 -23.13
CA THR A 85 -26.32 16.44 -23.15
C THR A 85 -26.32 17.82 -23.81
N ARG A 86 -25.33 18.67 -23.53
CA ARG A 86 -25.22 20.00 -24.17
C ARG A 86 -24.99 19.91 -25.68
N LEU A 87 -24.14 18.99 -26.14
CA LEU A 87 -23.97 18.72 -27.58
C LEU A 87 -25.28 18.31 -28.25
N GLN A 88 -26.03 17.42 -27.61
CA GLN A 88 -27.34 16.97 -28.11
C GLN A 88 -28.37 18.09 -28.15
N LEU A 89 -28.39 18.97 -27.14
CA LEU A 89 -29.28 20.14 -27.10
C LEU A 89 -28.91 21.19 -28.16
N SER A 90 -27.61 21.44 -28.36
CA SER A 90 -27.12 22.48 -29.28
C SER A 90 -27.26 22.09 -30.75
N PHE A 91 -27.03 20.82 -31.09
CA PHE A 91 -26.95 20.38 -32.49
C PHE A 91 -28.03 19.35 -32.88
N GLY A 92 -28.74 18.77 -31.91
CA GLY A 92 -29.65 17.66 -32.11
C GLY A 92 -28.97 16.29 -32.10
N ASN A 93 -29.72 15.27 -31.70
CA ASN A 93 -29.20 13.91 -31.47
C ASN A 93 -28.56 13.24 -32.68
N ALA A 94 -29.05 13.53 -33.89
CA ALA A 94 -28.57 12.92 -35.13
C ALA A 94 -27.45 13.72 -35.82
N SER A 95 -27.03 14.84 -35.23
CA SER A 95 -26.01 15.69 -35.84
C SER A 95 -24.63 15.04 -35.83
N PRO A 96 -23.78 15.33 -36.84
CA PRO A 96 -22.39 14.91 -36.82
C PRO A 96 -21.63 15.34 -35.55
N GLN A 97 -21.92 16.54 -35.03
CA GLN A 97 -21.28 17.10 -33.83
C GLN A 97 -21.65 16.33 -32.57
N ALA A 98 -22.93 15.99 -32.37
CA ALA A 98 -23.35 15.16 -31.23
C ALA A 98 -22.80 13.73 -31.35
N ASN A 99 -22.71 13.19 -32.57
CA ASN A 99 -22.15 11.86 -32.84
C ASN A 99 -20.62 11.78 -32.72
N ALA A 100 -19.92 12.92 -32.71
CA ALA A 100 -18.49 12.99 -32.41
C ALA A 100 -18.18 12.65 -30.94
N PHE A 101 -19.18 12.65 -30.05
CA PHE A 101 -18.99 12.21 -28.67
C PHE A 101 -18.63 10.71 -28.61
N PRO A 102 -17.50 10.32 -28.00
CA PRO A 102 -17.00 8.95 -28.00
C PRO A 102 -17.75 8.05 -27.00
N SER A 103 -19.06 7.85 -27.20
CA SER A 103 -19.97 7.22 -26.24
C SER A 103 -19.51 5.85 -25.75
N LYS A 104 -18.97 5.01 -26.64
CA LYS A 104 -18.50 3.66 -26.30
C LYS A 104 -17.27 3.72 -25.39
N GLN A 105 -16.28 4.52 -25.75
CA GLN A 105 -15.04 4.70 -24.99
C GLN A 105 -15.32 5.36 -23.64
N PHE A 106 -16.19 6.37 -23.62
CA PHE A 106 -16.59 7.08 -22.42
C PHE A 106 -17.25 6.16 -21.39
N ASN A 107 -18.22 5.34 -21.81
CA ASN A 107 -18.85 4.37 -20.92
C ASN A 107 -17.85 3.32 -20.40
N ALA A 108 -16.92 2.88 -21.26
CA ALA A 108 -15.87 1.93 -20.88
C ALA A 108 -14.80 2.53 -19.94
N ALA A 109 -14.78 3.86 -19.80
CA ALA A 109 -13.84 4.60 -18.97
C ALA A 109 -14.36 4.90 -17.56
N ALA A 110 -15.65 4.67 -17.27
CA ALA A 110 -16.31 5.08 -16.02
C ALA A 110 -15.61 4.58 -14.74
N GLY A 111 -14.95 3.42 -14.79
CA GLY A 111 -14.19 2.85 -13.67
C GLY A 111 -12.68 2.74 -13.94
N SER A 112 -12.13 3.52 -14.87
CA SER A 112 -10.73 3.42 -15.28
C SER A 112 -10.14 4.77 -15.61
N GLU A 113 -9.27 5.26 -14.73
CA GLU A 113 -8.52 6.50 -14.87
C GLU A 113 -7.69 6.54 -16.14
N SER A 114 -6.98 5.45 -16.45
CA SER A 114 -6.13 5.32 -17.63
C SER A 114 -6.91 5.41 -18.95
N LYS A 115 -8.20 5.06 -18.93
CA LYS A 115 -9.11 5.25 -20.07
C LYS A 115 -9.81 6.60 -20.04
N MET A 116 -10.13 7.13 -18.86
CA MET A 116 -10.85 8.39 -18.71
C MET A 116 -9.99 9.58 -19.14
N MET A 117 -8.71 9.61 -18.78
CA MET A 117 -7.80 10.71 -19.15
C MET A 117 -7.78 11.03 -20.66
N PRO A 118 -7.51 10.07 -21.57
CA PRO A 118 -7.52 10.36 -23.01
C PRO A 118 -8.94 10.67 -23.53
N VAL A 119 -9.99 10.12 -22.92
CA VAL A 119 -11.36 10.48 -23.29
C VAL A 119 -11.64 11.94 -22.91
N MET A 120 -11.24 12.39 -21.73
CA MET A 120 -11.39 13.79 -21.30
C MET A 120 -10.68 14.76 -22.24
N GLU A 121 -9.50 14.42 -22.75
CA GLU A 121 -8.80 15.24 -23.76
C GLU A 121 -9.63 15.40 -25.04
N ILE A 122 -10.23 14.32 -25.54
CA ILE A 122 -11.15 14.36 -26.69
C ILE A 122 -12.36 15.24 -26.37
N LEU A 123 -12.95 15.10 -25.19
CA LEU A 123 -14.12 15.87 -24.78
C LEU A 123 -13.83 17.37 -24.63
N ILE A 124 -12.69 17.73 -24.03
CA ILE A 124 -12.23 19.13 -23.92
C ILE A 124 -11.99 19.73 -25.30
N SER A 125 -11.37 18.97 -26.21
CA SER A 125 -11.16 19.39 -27.59
C SER A 125 -12.48 19.65 -28.31
N LEU A 126 -13.45 18.73 -28.17
CA LEU A 126 -14.78 18.86 -28.76
C LEU A 126 -15.55 20.07 -28.21
N ALA A 127 -15.48 20.29 -26.89
CA ALA A 127 -16.08 21.46 -26.24
C ALA A 127 -15.45 22.77 -26.72
N THR A 128 -14.12 22.80 -26.86
CA THR A 128 -13.37 23.95 -27.39
C THR A 128 -13.76 24.25 -28.84
N GLN A 129 -13.82 23.23 -29.69
CA GLN A 129 -14.17 23.36 -31.11
C GLN A 129 -15.57 23.95 -31.33
N HIS A 130 -16.52 23.63 -30.46
CA HIS A 130 -17.92 24.04 -30.55
C HIS A 130 -18.32 25.06 -29.48
N GLN A 131 -17.36 25.82 -28.95
CA GLN A 131 -17.57 26.67 -27.77
C GLN A 131 -18.63 27.74 -28.02
N THR A 132 -18.70 28.31 -29.22
CA THR A 132 -19.68 29.36 -29.56
C THR A 132 -21.11 28.84 -29.49
N GLU A 133 -21.39 27.69 -30.09
CA GLU A 133 -22.71 27.07 -30.10
C GLU A 133 -23.09 26.51 -28.73
N LEU A 134 -22.14 25.85 -28.07
CA LEU A 134 -22.37 25.26 -26.74
C LEU A 134 -22.59 26.33 -25.66
N ALA A 135 -22.04 27.53 -25.81
CA ALA A 135 -22.30 28.65 -24.90
C ALA A 135 -23.78 29.03 -24.86
N ALA A 136 -24.52 28.88 -25.96
CA ALA A 136 -25.97 29.14 -26.02
C ALA A 136 -26.79 28.18 -25.15
N VAL A 137 -26.24 27.00 -24.82
CA VAL A 137 -26.85 26.00 -23.92
C VAL A 137 -26.11 25.90 -22.58
N GLY A 138 -25.36 26.93 -22.21
CA GLY A 138 -24.73 27.06 -20.90
C GLY A 138 -23.39 26.35 -20.73
N GLN A 139 -22.72 25.90 -21.80
CA GLN A 139 -21.30 25.53 -21.72
C GLN A 139 -20.45 26.80 -21.74
N THR A 140 -20.28 27.43 -20.59
CA THR A 140 -19.47 28.66 -20.50
C THR A 140 -17.97 28.35 -20.56
N PRO A 141 -17.11 29.35 -20.83
CA PRO A 141 -15.66 29.18 -20.75
C PRO A 141 -15.19 28.65 -19.38
N GLU A 142 -15.87 29.01 -18.30
CA GLU A 142 -15.57 28.53 -16.95
C GLU A 142 -15.82 27.02 -16.82
N ILE A 143 -16.90 26.50 -17.41
CA ILE A 143 -17.20 25.07 -17.39
C ILE A 143 -16.23 24.28 -18.29
N LEU A 144 -15.76 24.90 -19.38
CA LEU A 144 -14.68 24.31 -20.17
C LEU A 144 -13.38 24.23 -19.36
N ALA A 145 -13.01 25.31 -18.67
CA ALA A 145 -11.84 25.36 -17.79
C ALA A 145 -11.95 24.35 -16.63
N GLU A 146 -13.14 24.16 -16.07
CA GLU A 146 -13.43 23.12 -15.08
C GLU A 146 -13.09 21.73 -15.61
N GLY A 147 -13.45 21.42 -16.87
CA GLY A 147 -13.10 20.13 -17.49
C GLY A 147 -11.59 19.87 -17.53
N SER A 148 -10.80 20.89 -17.88
CA SER A 148 -9.33 20.82 -17.83
C SER A 148 -8.81 20.64 -16.40
N ALA A 149 -9.34 21.39 -15.44
CA ALA A 149 -8.96 21.27 -14.03
C ALA A 149 -9.28 19.88 -13.45
N LEU A 150 -10.42 19.29 -13.83
CA LEU A 150 -10.81 17.93 -13.44
C LEU A 150 -9.87 16.87 -14.02
N LEU A 151 -9.47 17.01 -15.29
CA LEU A 151 -8.48 16.13 -15.91
C LEU A 151 -7.13 16.20 -15.18
N ASP A 152 -6.66 17.40 -14.86
CA ASP A 152 -5.41 17.57 -14.12
C ASP A 152 -5.51 17.03 -12.69
N SER A 153 -6.65 17.22 -12.03
CA SER A 153 -6.92 16.62 -10.71
C SER A 153 -6.87 15.09 -10.76
N LEU A 154 -7.43 14.47 -11.80
CA LEU A 154 -7.39 13.01 -11.97
C LEU A 154 -5.95 12.50 -12.19
N ARG A 155 -5.15 13.21 -12.99
CA ARG A 155 -3.72 12.89 -13.19
C ARG A 155 -2.93 12.98 -11.89
N GLN A 156 -3.15 14.04 -11.11
CA GLN A 156 -2.48 14.22 -9.82
C GLN A 156 -2.86 13.12 -8.82
N ALA A 157 -4.16 12.77 -8.74
CA ALA A 157 -4.63 11.72 -7.84
C ALA A 157 -4.08 10.34 -8.22
N ASP A 158 -4.00 10.03 -9.52
CA ASP A 158 -3.38 8.81 -10.02
C ASP A 158 -1.88 8.75 -9.69
N GLN A 159 -1.13 9.82 -9.99
CA GLN A 159 0.29 9.92 -9.67
C GLN A 159 0.54 9.78 -8.16
N ALA A 160 -0.28 10.42 -7.32
CA ALA A 160 -0.17 10.31 -5.87
C ALA A 160 -0.40 8.86 -5.39
N GLN A 161 -1.36 8.14 -5.99
CA GLN A 161 -1.60 6.74 -5.67
C GLN A 161 -0.40 5.86 -6.04
N GLU A 162 0.15 6.02 -7.24
CA GLU A 162 1.32 5.24 -7.69
C GLU A 162 2.55 5.51 -6.81
N LEU A 163 2.84 6.78 -6.52
CA LEU A 163 3.91 7.15 -5.59
C LEU A 163 3.73 6.51 -4.21
N LYS A 164 2.50 6.49 -3.68
CA LYS A 164 2.23 5.84 -2.39
C LYS A 164 2.38 4.32 -2.45
N LYS A 165 1.96 3.67 -3.54
CA LYS A 165 2.15 2.22 -3.74
C LYS A 165 3.64 1.86 -3.77
N ASP A 166 4.44 2.64 -4.49
CA ASP A 166 5.89 2.45 -4.56
C ASP A 166 6.56 2.70 -3.20
N ALA A 167 6.21 3.80 -2.53
CA ALA A 167 6.71 4.09 -1.18
C ALA A 167 6.36 2.97 -0.19
N LYS A 168 5.13 2.43 -0.25
CA LYS A 168 4.70 1.30 0.56
C LYS A 168 5.55 0.06 0.28
N ARG A 169 5.81 -0.26 -0.99
CA ARG A 169 6.63 -1.41 -1.39
C ARG A 169 8.05 -1.28 -0.84
N SER A 170 8.67 -0.11 -0.99
CA SER A 170 10.00 0.18 -0.46
C SER A 170 10.04 0.08 1.08
N ALA A 171 9.09 0.70 1.77
CA ALA A 171 8.98 0.63 3.23
C ALA A 171 8.77 -0.81 3.73
N THR A 172 8.01 -1.63 2.99
CA THR A 172 7.79 -3.04 3.33
C THR A 172 9.08 -3.85 3.20
N GLN A 173 9.87 -3.59 2.15
CA GLN A 173 11.16 -4.24 1.95
C GLN A 173 12.18 -3.83 3.01
N GLU A 174 12.27 -2.55 3.32
CA GLU A 174 13.12 -2.04 4.41
C GLU A 174 12.75 -2.66 5.75
N ARG A 175 11.44 -2.72 6.04
CA ARG A 175 10.91 -3.38 7.23
C ARG A 175 11.34 -4.84 7.31
N TYR A 176 11.18 -5.62 6.24
CA TYR A 176 11.61 -7.02 6.21
C TYR A 176 13.12 -7.18 6.40
N GLN A 177 13.92 -6.28 5.84
CA GLN A 177 15.37 -6.27 6.06
C GLN A 177 15.72 -6.05 7.53
N LYS A 178 15.10 -5.04 8.16
CA LYS A 178 15.32 -4.74 9.58
C LYS A 178 14.93 -5.91 10.49
N PHE A 179 13.76 -6.51 10.26
CA PHE A 179 13.32 -7.68 11.04
C PHE A 179 14.19 -8.91 10.83
N GLN A 180 14.73 -9.11 9.62
CA GLN A 180 15.67 -10.19 9.35
C GLN A 180 16.99 -10.00 10.12
N VAL A 181 17.53 -8.79 10.14
CA VAL A 181 18.75 -8.46 10.93
C VAL A 181 18.54 -8.74 12.41
N ILE A 182 17.39 -8.31 12.97
CA ILE A 182 17.02 -8.57 14.37
C ILE A 182 16.93 -10.08 14.62
N TYR A 183 16.24 -10.82 13.74
CA TYR A 183 16.09 -12.27 13.85
C TYR A 183 17.44 -12.99 13.87
N ASP A 184 18.36 -12.62 12.98
CA ASP A 184 19.69 -13.22 12.89
C ASP A 184 20.55 -12.88 14.13
N ALA A 185 20.46 -11.64 14.64
CA ALA A 185 21.12 -11.23 15.87
C ALA A 185 20.63 -12.04 17.09
N VAL A 186 19.32 -12.19 17.25
CA VAL A 186 18.72 -13.03 18.31
C VAL A 186 19.25 -14.46 18.24
N ASN A 187 19.26 -15.07 17.05
CA ASN A 187 19.73 -16.45 16.89
C ASN A 187 21.21 -16.59 17.19
N ARG A 188 22.03 -15.62 16.79
CA ARG A 188 23.46 -15.58 17.10
C ARG A 188 23.69 -15.51 18.61
N ILE A 189 23.06 -14.55 19.29
CA ILE A 189 23.20 -14.34 20.74
C ILE A 189 22.73 -15.59 21.48
N ASN A 190 21.55 -16.12 21.15
CA ASN A 190 21.01 -17.32 21.80
C ASN A 190 21.89 -18.56 21.57
N ARG A 191 22.49 -18.71 20.38
CA ARG A 191 23.44 -19.80 20.11
C ARG A 191 24.69 -19.69 20.98
N VAL A 192 25.28 -18.49 21.09
CA VAL A 192 26.47 -18.25 21.92
C VAL A 192 26.14 -18.47 23.39
N GLY A 193 25.03 -17.93 23.90
CA GLY A 193 24.64 -18.09 25.29
C GLY A 193 24.44 -19.56 25.69
N ARG A 194 23.84 -20.38 24.82
CA ARG A 194 23.73 -21.83 25.08
C ARG A 194 25.07 -22.56 25.16
N LEU A 195 26.06 -22.10 24.39
CA LEU A 195 27.41 -22.67 24.41
C LEU A 195 28.16 -22.25 25.69
N VAL A 196 28.15 -20.95 26.00
CA VAL A 196 28.83 -20.37 27.17
C VAL A 196 28.30 -20.96 28.48
N PHE A 197 26.99 -21.16 28.56
CA PHE A 197 26.32 -21.69 29.76
C PHE A 197 26.00 -23.18 29.67
N GLU A 198 26.71 -23.96 28.85
CA GLU A 198 26.41 -25.39 28.65
C GLU A 198 26.33 -26.17 29.97
N ASN A 199 27.18 -25.83 30.94
CA ASN A 199 27.27 -26.45 32.26
C ASN A 199 26.44 -25.75 33.36
N ASP A 200 25.71 -24.68 33.03
CA ASP A 200 24.80 -23.94 33.93
C ASP A 200 23.38 -24.00 33.35
N PRO A 201 22.58 -25.01 33.72
CA PRO A 201 21.28 -25.26 33.09
C PRO A 201 20.30 -24.10 33.29
N VAL A 202 20.41 -23.37 34.40
CA VAL A 202 19.53 -22.23 34.70
C VAL A 202 19.84 -21.07 33.75
N LYS A 203 21.12 -20.71 33.57
CA LYS A 203 21.49 -19.64 32.62
C LYS A 203 21.30 -20.07 31.17
N ARG A 204 21.57 -21.34 30.84
CA ARG A 204 21.33 -21.88 29.49
C ARG A 204 19.89 -21.72 29.05
N ALA A 205 18.93 -21.95 29.95
CA ALA A 205 17.50 -21.81 29.67
C ALA A 205 17.08 -20.39 29.25
N LEU A 206 17.81 -19.36 29.70
CA LEU A 206 17.60 -17.95 29.30
C LEU A 206 17.89 -17.71 27.81
N PHE A 207 18.74 -18.54 27.20
CA PHE A 207 19.16 -18.45 25.80
C PHE A 207 18.55 -19.55 24.91
N GLU A 208 17.55 -20.27 25.40
CA GLU A 208 16.73 -21.14 24.56
C GLU A 208 15.93 -20.32 23.57
N SER A 209 15.72 -20.87 22.36
CA SER A 209 14.92 -20.23 21.33
C SER A 209 13.50 -19.99 21.84
N LYS A 210 13.14 -18.72 22.04
CA LYS A 210 11.76 -18.31 22.38
C LYS A 210 10.86 -18.09 21.16
N TRP A 211 11.37 -18.38 19.96
CA TRP A 211 10.54 -18.41 18.77
C TRP A 211 9.40 -19.42 18.95
N PRO A 212 8.13 -19.04 18.70
CA PRO A 212 7.03 -19.97 18.81
C PRO A 212 7.23 -21.13 17.83
N ALA A 213 6.76 -22.32 18.21
CA ALA A 213 6.75 -23.46 17.30
C ALA A 213 6.07 -23.02 15.99
N ALA A 214 6.74 -23.20 14.87
CA ALA A 214 6.18 -22.78 13.60
C ALA A 214 4.85 -23.48 13.40
N LYS A 215 3.78 -22.71 13.14
CA LYS A 215 2.50 -23.29 12.72
C LYS A 215 2.80 -24.20 11.53
N ALA A 216 2.40 -25.47 11.64
CA ALA A 216 2.40 -26.37 10.49
C ALA A 216 1.65 -25.66 9.35
N PRO A 217 2.14 -25.74 8.10
CA PRO A 217 1.41 -25.17 6.99
C PRO A 217 -0.02 -25.73 7.02
N ALA A 218 -1.01 -24.85 6.93
CA ALA A 218 -2.40 -25.27 6.81
C ALA A 218 -2.48 -26.25 5.64
N ASN A 219 -2.96 -27.47 5.91
CA ASN A 219 -3.08 -28.50 4.89
C ASN A 219 -3.93 -27.92 3.74
N PRO A 220 -3.48 -27.92 2.47
CA PRO A 220 -4.23 -27.36 1.35
C PRO A 220 -5.57 -28.07 1.04
N GLY A 221 -6.02 -29.00 1.90
CA GLY A 221 -7.17 -29.88 1.68
C GLY A 221 -8.44 -29.53 2.47
N GLU A 222 -8.41 -28.63 3.46
CA GLU A 222 -9.64 -28.21 4.17
C GLU A 222 -10.26 -26.98 3.50
N SER A 223 -10.79 -27.22 2.29
CA SER A 223 -11.85 -26.39 1.71
C SER A 223 -13.09 -26.53 2.60
N THR A 224 -13.30 -25.59 3.52
CA THR A 224 -14.62 -25.37 4.14
C THR A 224 -15.63 -25.09 3.04
N GLY A 225 -16.34 -26.14 2.62
CA GLY A 225 -17.51 -26.05 1.77
C GLY A 225 -18.57 -25.23 2.49
N GLN A 226 -18.70 -23.96 2.10
CA GLN A 226 -19.90 -23.19 2.38
C GLN A 226 -20.97 -23.62 1.37
N ASN A 227 -21.95 -24.35 1.89
CA ASN A 227 -23.21 -24.66 1.25
C ASN A 227 -23.87 -23.37 0.70
N LEU A 228 -24.11 -23.35 -0.60
CA LEU A 228 -25.10 -22.46 -1.23
C LEU A 228 -26.45 -23.18 -1.21
N PRO A 229 -27.52 -22.59 -0.65
CA PRO A 229 -28.87 -23.13 -0.76
C PRO A 229 -29.38 -22.99 -2.21
N GLN A 230 -29.90 -24.08 -2.77
CA GLN A 230 -30.67 -24.04 -4.01
C GLN A 230 -32.10 -23.59 -3.68
N GLU A 231 -32.51 -22.45 -4.23
CA GLU A 231 -33.92 -22.06 -4.27
C GLU A 231 -34.61 -22.76 -5.45
N SER A 232 -35.84 -23.20 -5.18
CA SER A 232 -36.75 -23.93 -6.07
C SER A 232 -37.63 -22.99 -6.87
#